data_AF-A0A8B6DVF6-F1
#
_entry.id   AF-A0A8B6DVF6-F1
#
_cell.length_a   1.000
_cell.length_b   1.000
_cell.length_c   1.000
_cell.angle_alpha   90.00
_cell.angle_beta   90.00
_cell.angle_gamma   90.00
#
_symmetry.space_group_name_H-M   'P 1'
#
loop_
_entity.id
_entity.type
_entity.pdbx_description
1 polymer ?
#
loop_
_entity_poly.entity_id
_entity_poly.type
_entity_poly.pdbx_seq_one_letter_code
_entity_poly.pdbx_strand_id
1 'polypeptide(L)'
;MSELIVRTRDNKPNIIGITEVKPKANRYKPSTAEYSIPEIQKQELNTIKSETRPKHQSINKKLFEKGLSENAKRNLKAIWSYIKSKSKTREGIGDLHVDTEDVKSEKTDDNQQKAEILSEYFTSVFTNEPQGNIPEPKHIPLDKKIEELNIGTDLVLKHLQKIKTDKTLPDNLHPDC
;
A
#
# COMPACT_ATOMS: atom_id res chain seq x y z
N MET A 1 -30.51 -27.72 -39.06
CA MET A 1 -29.83 -26.41 -39.05
C MET A 1 -29.63 -26.02 -37.59
N SER A 2 -28.41 -26.19 -37.09
CA SER A 2 -28.05 -25.96 -35.67
C SER A 2 -27.36 -24.61 -35.53
N GLU A 3 -28.02 -23.65 -34.89
CA GLU A 3 -27.43 -22.36 -34.55
C GLU A 3 -26.53 -22.51 -33.31
N LEU A 4 -25.25 -22.19 -33.48
CA LEU A 4 -24.26 -22.15 -32.41
C LEU A 4 -24.28 -20.75 -31.78
N ILE A 5 -24.78 -20.67 -30.54
CA ILE A 5 -24.75 -19.46 -29.71
C ILE A 5 -23.30 -19.15 -29.35
N VAL A 6 -22.71 -18.14 -30.02
CA VAL A 6 -21.40 -17.59 -29.65
C VAL A 6 -21.60 -16.55 -28.57
N ARG A 7 -21.13 -16.88 -27.36
CA ARG A 7 -21.08 -16.00 -26.18
C ARG A 7 -20.27 -14.75 -26.50
N THR A 8 -20.91 -13.58 -26.52
CA THR A 8 -20.23 -12.28 -26.51
C THR A 8 -19.44 -12.13 -25.22
N ARG A 9 -18.11 -12.18 -25.31
CA ARG A 9 -17.21 -11.81 -24.21
C ARG A 9 -17.28 -10.31 -24.00
N ASP A 10 -17.31 -9.93 -22.73
CA ASP A 10 -17.36 -8.57 -22.20
C ASP A 10 -16.44 -7.59 -22.94
N ASN A 11 -17.03 -6.57 -23.56
CA ASN A 11 -16.31 -5.40 -24.05
C ASN A 11 -15.85 -4.58 -22.84
N LYS A 12 -14.67 -4.91 -22.33
CA LYS A 12 -13.95 -4.09 -21.35
C LYS A 12 -13.50 -2.81 -22.06
N PRO A 13 -13.78 -1.60 -21.54
CA PRO A 13 -13.31 -0.37 -22.16
C PRO A 13 -11.78 -0.41 -22.21
N ASN A 14 -11.24 -0.10 -23.38
CA ASN A 14 -9.82 -0.04 -23.68
C ASN A 14 -9.18 1.15 -22.94
N ILE A 15 -9.06 1.03 -21.62
CA ILE A 15 -8.22 1.92 -20.83
C ILE A 15 -6.81 1.37 -21.03
N ILE A 16 -6.10 1.96 -21.98
CA ILE A 16 -4.66 1.77 -22.15
C ILE A 16 -3.99 2.44 -20.94
N GLY A 17 -4.10 1.80 -19.78
CA GLY A 17 -3.17 2.02 -18.71
C GLY A 17 -1.84 1.55 -19.25
N ILE A 18 -0.90 2.48 -19.39
CA ILE A 18 0.50 2.14 -19.56
C ILE A 18 0.87 1.39 -18.28
N THR A 19 0.65 0.08 -18.25
CA THR A 19 1.24 -0.79 -17.23
C THR A 19 2.73 -0.52 -17.35
N GLU A 20 3.38 -0.16 -16.24
CA GLU A 20 4.82 0.00 -16.18
C GLU A 20 5.46 -1.26 -16.75
N VAL A 21 5.85 -1.20 -18.03
CA VAL A 21 6.73 -2.19 -18.62
C VAL A 21 8.06 -1.90 -17.95
N LYS A 22 8.37 -2.63 -16.88
CA LYS A 22 9.74 -2.66 -16.33
C LYS A 22 10.65 -2.92 -17.52
N PRO A 23 11.58 -2.00 -17.87
CA PRO A 23 12.42 -2.22 -19.02
C PRO A 23 13.19 -3.51 -18.75
N LYS A 24 12.91 -4.57 -19.52
CA LYS A 24 13.88 -5.64 -19.68
C LYS A 24 15.18 -4.94 -20.04
N ALA A 25 16.28 -5.33 -19.41
CA ALA A 25 17.60 -4.74 -19.61
C ALA A 25 18.16 -5.04 -21.03
N ASN A 26 17.39 -4.72 -22.07
CA ASN A 26 17.87 -4.56 -23.41
C ASN A 26 18.62 -3.25 -23.41
N ARG A 27 19.93 -3.33 -23.13
CA ARG A 27 20.86 -2.26 -23.50
C ARG A 27 20.66 -2.08 -25.00
N TYR A 28 20.02 -0.97 -25.39
CA TYR A 28 19.86 -0.60 -26.78
C TYR A 28 21.22 -0.67 -27.46
N LYS A 29 21.36 -1.57 -28.45
CA LYS A 29 22.54 -1.65 -29.30
C LYS A 29 22.17 -0.95 -30.60
N PRO A 30 22.65 0.29 -30.84
CA PRO A 30 22.37 1.00 -32.08
C PRO A 30 22.84 0.18 -33.28
N SER A 31 22.07 0.19 -34.37
CA SER A 31 22.48 -0.45 -35.62
C SER A 31 23.68 0.27 -36.23
N THR A 32 24.51 -0.41 -37.03
CA THR A 32 25.77 0.12 -37.58
C THR A 32 25.60 1.42 -38.40
N ALA A 33 24.38 1.74 -38.86
CA ALA A 33 24.03 2.99 -39.53
C ALA A 33 23.87 4.20 -38.60
N GLU A 34 23.58 3.99 -37.31
CA GLU A 34 23.44 5.06 -36.30
C GLU A 34 24.80 5.64 -35.87
N TYR A 35 25.91 4.98 -36.23
CA TYR A 35 27.26 5.39 -35.89
C TYR A 35 27.77 6.59 -36.70
N SER A 36 27.07 6.99 -37.77
CA SER A 36 27.46 8.08 -38.67
C SER A 36 26.46 9.23 -38.68
N ILE A 37 26.07 9.69 -37.49
CA ILE A 37 25.37 10.99 -37.34
C ILE A 37 26.46 12.03 -37.04
N PRO A 38 26.65 13.05 -37.89
CA PRO A 38 27.57 14.17 -37.64
C PRO A 38 27.37 14.76 -36.23
N GLU A 39 28.46 15.11 -35.54
CA GLU A 39 28.47 15.62 -34.16
C GLU A 39 27.47 16.79 -33.97
N ILE A 40 27.36 17.67 -34.98
CA ILE A 40 26.46 18.83 -35.01
C ILE A 40 24.99 18.39 -34.96
N GLN A 41 24.61 17.37 -35.74
CA GLN A 41 23.24 16.84 -35.75
C GLN A 41 22.88 16.14 -34.42
N LYS A 42 23.85 15.51 -33.75
CA LYS A 42 23.64 14.94 -32.41
C LYS A 42 23.35 16.04 -31.37
N GLN A 43 24.08 17.15 -31.43
CA GLN A 43 23.86 18.30 -30.56
C GLN A 43 22.48 18.92 -30.78
N GLU A 44 22.09 19.16 -32.03
CA GLU A 44 20.75 19.67 -32.38
C GLU A 44 19.63 18.76 -31.89
N LEU A 45 19.75 17.44 -32.09
CA LEU A 45 18.76 16.48 -31.59
C LEU A 45 18.65 16.48 -30.07
N ASN A 46 19.76 16.66 -29.35
CA ASN A 46 19.74 16.74 -27.89
C ASN A 46 19.10 18.03 -27.39
N THR A 47 19.32 19.16 -28.08
CA THR A 47 18.66 20.44 -27.81
C THR A 47 17.14 20.33 -28.04
N ILE A 48 16.72 19.77 -29.18
CA ILE A 48 15.30 19.55 -29.46
C ILE A 48 14.67 18.64 -28.41
N LYS A 49 15.36 17.58 -27.99
CA LYS A 49 14.89 16.67 -26.92
C LYS A 49 14.76 17.39 -25.58
N SER A 50 15.72 18.21 -25.18
CA SER A 50 15.67 18.93 -23.90
C SER A 50 14.54 19.96 -23.86
N GLU A 51 14.23 20.60 -25.00
CA GLU A 51 13.13 21.56 -25.12
C GLU A 51 11.74 20.91 -25.16
N THR A 52 11.61 19.79 -25.87
CA THR A 52 10.30 19.12 -26.10
C THR A 52 9.88 18.20 -24.97
N ARG A 53 10.84 17.49 -24.35
CA ARG A 53 10.59 16.54 -23.25
C ARG A 53 9.80 17.13 -22.08
N PRO A 54 10.10 18.31 -21.51
CA PRO A 54 9.37 18.83 -20.35
C PRO A 54 7.92 19.19 -20.70
N LYS A 55 7.69 19.76 -21.89
CA LYS A 55 6.34 20.08 -22.40
C LYS A 55 5.52 18.81 -22.56
N HIS A 56 6.09 17.80 -23.21
CA HIS A 56 5.45 16.51 -23.42
C HIS A 56 5.16 15.78 -22.09
N GLN A 57 6.11 15.79 -21.13
CA GLN A 57 5.90 15.21 -19.80
C GLN A 57 4.78 15.90 -19.03
N SER A 58 4.70 17.23 -19.08
CA SER A 58 3.63 18.02 -18.44
C SER A 58 2.25 17.69 -19.02
N ILE A 59 2.14 17.61 -20.35
CA ILE A 59 0.89 17.26 -21.03
C ILE A 59 0.46 15.84 -20.65
N ASN A 60 1.36 14.86 -20.74
CA ASN A 60 1.03 13.47 -20.42
C ASN A 60 0.62 13.28 -18.96
N LYS A 61 1.26 13.99 -18.03
CA LYS A 61 0.85 13.99 -16.61
C LYS A 61 -0.60 14.47 -16.46
N LYS A 62 -0.96 15.59 -17.09
CA LYS A 62 -2.32 16.15 -17.02
C LYS A 62 -3.36 15.20 -17.63
N LEU A 63 -3.05 14.60 -18.78
CA LEU A 63 -3.95 13.63 -19.43
C LEU A 63 -4.16 12.39 -18.56
N PHE A 64 -3.09 11.88 -17.94
CA PHE A 64 -3.17 10.76 -17.00
C PHE A 64 -4.03 11.09 -15.77
N GLU A 65 -3.78 12.24 -15.12
CA GLU A 65 -4.55 12.70 -13.96
C GLU A 65 -6.03 12.92 -14.30
N LYS A 66 -6.33 13.43 -15.50
CA LYS A 66 -7.70 13.57 -16.00
C LYS A 66 -8.39 12.22 -16.14
N GLY A 67 -7.77 11.25 -16.81
CA GLY A 67 -8.33 9.90 -16.96
C GLY A 67 -8.49 9.16 -15.63
N LEU A 68 -7.60 9.43 -14.67
CA LEU A 68 -7.69 8.91 -13.31
C LEU A 68 -8.93 9.47 -12.56
N SER A 69 -9.19 10.78 -12.70
CA SER A 69 -10.34 11.46 -12.11
C SER A 69 -11.67 10.98 -12.71
N GLU A 70 -11.74 10.82 -14.03
CA GLU A 70 -12.93 10.32 -14.73
C GLU A 70 -13.32 8.91 -14.25
N ASN A 71 -12.33 8.08 -13.91
CA ASN A 71 -12.53 6.72 -13.43
C ASN A 71 -12.61 6.59 -11.90
N ALA A 72 -12.65 7.72 -11.17
CA ALA A 72 -12.61 7.73 -9.71
C ALA A 72 -13.68 6.85 -9.06
N LYS A 73 -14.91 6.91 -9.57
CA LYS A 73 -16.05 6.16 -9.02
C LYS A 73 -15.97 4.66 -9.31
N ARG A 74 -15.30 4.26 -10.40
CA ARG A 74 -15.20 2.86 -10.84
C ARG A 74 -13.96 2.16 -10.29
N ASN A 75 -12.87 2.90 -10.08
CA ASN A 75 -11.60 2.37 -9.61
C ASN A 75 -10.92 3.32 -8.62
N LEU A 76 -11.44 3.38 -7.39
CA LEU A 76 -10.85 4.19 -6.32
C LEU A 76 -9.40 3.76 -5.98
N LYS A 77 -9.07 2.47 -6.17
CA LYS A 77 -7.73 1.94 -5.86
C LYS A 77 -6.64 2.58 -6.71
N ALA A 78 -6.92 2.90 -7.98
CA ALA A 78 -5.98 3.59 -8.86
C ALA A 78 -5.65 5.00 -8.33
N ILE A 79 -6.65 5.74 -7.83
CA ILE A 79 -6.44 7.07 -7.23
C ILE A 79 -5.58 6.96 -5.99
N TRP A 80 -5.90 6.05 -5.09
CA TRP A 80 -5.11 5.86 -3.86
C TRP A 80 -3.68 5.43 -4.15
N SER A 81 -3.48 4.54 -5.13
CA SER A 81 -2.14 4.16 -5.58
C SER A 81 -1.38 5.36 -6.15
N TYR A 82 -2.03 6.22 -6.95
CA TYR A 82 -1.42 7.42 -7.48
C TYR A 82 -1.03 8.42 -6.38
N ILE A 83 -1.96 8.72 -5.46
CA ILE A 83 -1.71 9.59 -4.31
C ILE A 83 -0.53 9.06 -3.51
N LYS A 84 -0.54 7.76 -3.19
CA LYS A 84 0.54 7.09 -2.46
C LYS A 84 1.90 7.23 -3.17
N SER A 85 1.92 7.09 -4.50
CA SER A 85 3.16 7.25 -5.29
C SER A 85 3.69 8.69 -5.32
N LYS A 86 2.83 9.69 -5.06
CA LYS A 86 3.20 11.12 -5.03
C LYS A 86 3.46 11.66 -3.64
N SER A 87 2.89 11.04 -2.60
CA SER A 87 3.17 11.38 -1.21
C SER A 87 4.59 10.97 -0.83
N LYS A 88 5.33 11.86 -0.18
CA LYS A 88 6.67 11.60 0.37
C LYS A 88 6.60 10.98 1.78
N THR A 89 5.60 10.17 2.06
CA THR A 89 5.51 9.46 3.33
C THR A 89 6.62 8.43 3.36
N ARG A 90 7.61 8.60 4.26
CA ARG A 90 8.61 7.57 4.53
C ARG A 90 7.87 6.36 5.09
N GLU A 91 7.83 5.26 4.35
CA GLU A 91 7.35 3.98 4.87
C GLU A 91 8.48 3.42 5.77
N GLY A 92 8.48 3.78 7.05
CA GLY A 92 9.49 3.30 8.00
C GLY A 92 9.60 4.14 9.27
N ILE A 93 10.36 3.62 10.23
CA ILE A 93 10.80 4.37 11.40
C ILE A 93 11.86 5.38 10.96
N GLY A 94 11.68 6.65 11.35
CA GLY A 94 12.65 7.71 11.07
C GLY A 94 14.00 7.44 11.74
N ASP A 95 15.03 8.19 11.35
CA ASP A 95 16.37 7.99 11.86
C ASP A 95 16.39 8.26 13.38
N LEU A 96 16.82 7.26 14.14
CA LEU A 96 16.83 7.29 15.61
C LEU A 96 18.19 7.74 16.11
N HIS A 97 18.23 8.46 17.23
CA HIS A 97 19.48 8.77 17.92
C HIS A 97 20.08 7.47 18.47
N VAL A 98 21.37 7.25 18.22
CA VAL A 98 22.09 6.07 18.74
C VAL A 98 22.09 6.08 20.26
N ASP A 99 22.21 7.26 20.86
CA ASP A 99 22.06 7.44 22.30
C ASP A 99 20.67 8.02 22.58
N THR A 100 19.89 7.34 23.44
CA THR A 100 18.51 7.74 23.73
C THR A 100 18.47 8.98 24.64
N GLU A 101 19.52 9.21 25.43
CA GLU A 101 19.59 10.33 26.39
C GLU A 101 20.15 11.61 25.74
N ASP A 102 20.98 11.46 24.69
CA ASP A 102 21.69 12.56 24.05
C ASP A 102 21.08 12.97 22.69
N VAL A 103 20.33 14.07 22.67
CA VAL A 103 19.66 14.62 21.46
C VAL A 103 20.66 15.14 20.40
N LYS A 104 21.95 15.19 20.71
CA LYS A 104 23.03 15.55 19.77
C LYS A 104 23.80 14.34 19.22
N SER A 105 23.43 13.12 19.62
CA SER A 105 24.11 11.93 19.14
C SER A 105 23.92 11.76 17.63
N GLU A 106 24.78 10.95 17.01
CA GLU A 106 24.57 10.51 15.65
C GLU A 106 23.23 9.78 15.51
N LYS A 107 22.63 9.88 14.32
CA LYS A 107 21.39 9.17 13.99
C LYS A 107 21.70 7.95 13.13
N THR A 108 21.03 6.85 13.41
CA THR A 108 21.14 5.63 12.61
C THR A 108 19.99 5.50 11.62
N ASP A 109 20.32 5.15 10.38
CA ASP A 109 19.36 4.71 9.36
C ASP A 109 19.28 3.17 9.26
N ASP A 110 20.17 2.44 9.95
CA ASP A 110 20.21 0.99 9.89
C ASP A 110 19.03 0.34 10.63
N ASN A 111 18.37 -0.60 9.97
CA ASN A 111 17.16 -1.25 10.49
C ASN A 111 17.44 -2.14 11.70
N GLN A 112 18.61 -2.78 11.74
CA GLN A 112 18.98 -3.64 12.86
C GLN A 112 19.25 -2.79 14.11
N GLN A 113 20.05 -1.73 13.98
CA GLN A 113 20.30 -0.80 15.08
C GLN A 113 19.02 -0.12 15.58
N LYS A 114 18.11 0.28 14.68
CA LYS A 114 16.80 0.83 15.07
C LYS A 114 16.00 -0.16 15.92
N ALA A 115 16.04 -1.46 15.58
CA ALA A 115 15.33 -2.49 16.33
C ALA A 115 15.94 -2.70 17.72
N GLU A 116 17.27 -2.68 17.84
CA GLU A 116 17.99 -2.81 19.11
C GLU A 116 17.66 -1.62 20.04
N ILE A 117 17.76 -0.38 19.55
CA ILE A 117 17.45 0.84 20.31
C ILE A 117 16.00 0.81 20.82
N LEU A 118 15.05 0.46 19.96
CA LEU A 118 13.65 0.36 20.36
C LEU A 118 13.42 -0.75 21.38
N SER A 119 14.08 -1.90 21.21
CA SER A 119 13.97 -3.01 22.16
C SER A 119 14.47 -2.60 23.55
N GLU A 120 15.60 -1.91 23.62
CA GLU A 120 16.16 -1.42 24.87
C GLU A 120 15.25 -0.38 25.53
N TYR A 121 14.77 0.60 24.76
CA TYR A 121 13.84 1.61 25.25
C TYR A 121 12.52 1.00 25.75
N PHE A 122 11.94 0.06 25.00
CA PHE A 122 10.73 -0.61 25.45
C PHE A 122 10.96 -1.46 26.69
N THR A 123 12.13 -2.07 26.83
CA THR A 123 12.48 -2.81 28.05
C THR A 123 12.58 -1.88 29.26
N SER A 124 13.11 -0.67 29.09
CA SER A 124 13.31 0.29 30.20
C SER A 124 12.01 0.86 30.76
N VAL A 125 10.95 0.97 29.95
CA VAL A 125 9.64 1.47 30.43
C VAL A 125 8.84 0.42 31.20
N PHE A 126 9.24 -0.86 31.15
CA PHE A 126 8.61 -1.88 31.98
C PHE A 126 9.11 -1.78 33.41
N THR A 127 8.17 -1.77 34.35
CA THR A 127 8.48 -1.87 35.78
C THR A 127 9.00 -3.26 36.10
N ASN A 128 10.18 -3.32 36.71
CA ASN A 128 10.67 -4.55 37.35
C ASN A 128 9.77 -4.87 38.54
N GLU A 129 8.84 -5.79 38.37
CA GLU A 129 7.98 -6.24 39.45
C GLU A 129 8.83 -6.84 40.58
N PRO A 130 8.58 -6.48 41.85
CA PRO A 130 9.31 -7.03 42.97
C PRO A 130 9.10 -8.56 43.03
N GLN A 131 10.18 -9.31 43.22
CA GLN A 131 10.13 -10.74 43.53
C GLN A 131 9.39 -10.89 44.88
N GLY A 132 8.12 -11.30 44.84
CA GLY A 132 7.27 -11.35 46.02
C GLY A 132 5.88 -11.92 45.75
N ASN A 133 5.03 -11.89 46.77
CA ASN A 133 3.66 -12.39 46.66
C ASN A 133 2.85 -11.51 45.71
N ILE A 134 2.31 -12.12 44.66
CA ILE A 134 1.36 -11.48 43.75
C ILE A 134 0.18 -10.98 44.61
N PRO A 135 -0.22 -9.70 44.52
CA PRO A 135 -1.33 -9.20 45.30
C PRO A 135 -2.59 -10.01 44.96
N GLU A 136 -3.27 -10.54 45.98
CA GLU A 136 -4.54 -11.21 45.75
C GLU A 136 -5.51 -10.21 45.10
N PRO A 137 -6.09 -10.54 43.93
CA PRO A 137 -7.02 -9.66 43.27
C PRO A 137 -8.19 -9.38 44.21
N LYS A 138 -8.48 -8.10 44.45
CA LYS A 138 -9.64 -7.71 45.26
C LYS A 138 -10.88 -8.31 44.61
N HIS A 139 -11.53 -9.23 45.33
CA HIS A 139 -12.79 -9.78 44.89
C HIS A 139 -13.83 -8.67 44.94
N ILE A 140 -14.07 -8.02 43.80
CA ILE A 140 -15.15 -7.05 43.67
C ILE A 140 -16.45 -7.87 43.78
N PRO A 141 -17.32 -7.60 44.77
CA PRO A 141 -18.62 -8.24 44.81
C PRO A 141 -19.33 -7.95 43.48
N LEU A 142 -19.68 -9.01 42.76
CA LEU A 142 -20.47 -8.91 41.54
C LEU A 142 -21.88 -8.50 41.95
N ASP A 143 -22.16 -7.20 41.99
CA ASP A 143 -23.49 -6.65 42.30
C ASP A 143 -24.57 -7.14 41.32
N LYS A 144 -24.14 -7.59 40.12
CA LYS A 144 -25.00 -8.13 39.07
C LYS A 144 -24.40 -9.42 38.53
N LYS A 145 -25.00 -10.53 38.91
CA LYS A 145 -24.82 -11.82 38.23
C LYS A 145 -25.86 -11.92 37.12
N ILE A 146 -25.45 -12.30 35.92
CA ILE A 146 -26.40 -12.67 34.87
C ILE A 146 -26.97 -14.03 35.29
N GLU A 147 -28.22 -14.04 35.77
CA GLU A 147 -28.90 -15.25 36.22
C GLU A 147 -29.26 -16.15 35.03
N GLU A 148 -29.71 -15.54 33.93
CA GLU A 148 -30.07 -16.23 32.69
C GLU A 148 -29.53 -15.47 31.47
N LEU A 149 -28.75 -16.16 30.64
CA LEU A 149 -28.27 -15.65 29.36
C LEU A 149 -29.24 -16.12 28.26
N ASN A 150 -30.18 -15.27 27.87
CA ASN A 150 -31.10 -15.57 26.78
C ASN A 150 -30.58 -15.05 25.44
N ILE A 151 -30.01 -15.94 24.63
CA ILE A 151 -29.59 -15.64 23.25
C ILE A 151 -30.76 -15.99 22.34
N GLY A 152 -31.61 -14.99 22.06
CA GLY A 152 -32.78 -15.17 21.19
C GLY A 152 -32.39 -15.51 19.75
N THR A 153 -33.11 -16.45 19.13
CA THR A 153 -32.91 -16.86 17.74
C THR A 153 -33.01 -15.68 16.77
N ASP A 154 -33.91 -14.73 17.05
CA ASP A 154 -34.13 -13.55 16.20
C ASP A 154 -32.91 -12.62 16.19
N LEU A 155 -32.22 -12.49 17.32
CA LEU A 155 -30.99 -11.71 17.44
C LEU A 155 -29.87 -12.33 16.61
N VAL A 156 -29.74 -13.66 16.70
CA VAL A 156 -28.76 -14.42 15.92
C VAL A 156 -29.05 -14.30 14.43
N LEU A 157 -30.29 -14.50 14.00
CA LEU A 157 -30.71 -14.36 12.60
C LEU A 157 -30.45 -12.96 12.05
N LYS A 158 -30.77 -11.92 12.84
CA LYS A 158 -30.48 -10.52 12.46
C LYS A 158 -28.97 -10.27 12.27
N HIS A 159 -28.14 -10.89 13.12
CA HIS A 159 -26.68 -10.76 12.98
C HIS A 159 -26.17 -11.53 11.76
N LEU A 160 -26.65 -12.75 11.53
CA LEU A 160 -26.32 -13.56 10.35
C LEU A 160 -26.67 -12.84 9.05
N GLN A 161 -27.86 -12.23 8.95
CA GLN A 161 -28.26 -11.44 7.77
C GLN A 161 -27.38 -10.21 7.52
N LYS A 162 -26.74 -9.67 8.57
CA LYS A 162 -25.87 -8.49 8.48
C LYS A 162 -24.42 -8.87 8.13
N ILE A 163 -24.07 -10.16 8.15
CA ILE A 163 -22.75 -10.62 7.74
C ILE A 163 -22.57 -10.30 6.26
N LYS A 164 -21.42 -9.71 5.92
CA LYS A 164 -21.09 -9.38 4.53
C LYS A 164 -20.50 -10.61 3.87
N THR A 165 -21.15 -11.11 2.83
CA THR A 165 -20.68 -12.23 2.00
C THR A 165 -19.36 -11.93 1.30
N ASP A 166 -19.12 -10.66 0.96
CA ASP A 166 -17.90 -10.22 0.25
C ASP A 166 -16.65 -10.15 1.14
N LYS A 167 -16.76 -10.48 2.45
CA LYS A 167 -15.66 -10.40 3.40
C LYS A 167 -15.32 -11.77 3.97
N THR A 168 -14.10 -12.22 3.69
CA THR A 168 -13.51 -13.41 4.28
C THR A 168 -12.99 -13.10 5.69
N LEU A 169 -13.41 -13.91 6.66
CA LEU A 169 -12.79 -13.94 7.98
C LEU A 169 -11.44 -14.68 7.90
N PRO A 170 -10.48 -14.38 8.79
CA PRO A 170 -9.17 -15.04 8.81
C PRO A 170 -9.25 -16.55 9.10
N ASP A 171 -10.39 -17.05 9.58
CA ASP A 171 -10.60 -18.45 9.98
C ASP A 171 -11.09 -19.36 8.83
N ASN A 172 -10.99 -18.92 7.57
CA ASN A 172 -11.41 -19.65 6.35
C ASN A 172 -12.89 -20.11 6.29
N LEU A 173 -13.75 -19.62 7.18
CA LEU A 173 -15.20 -19.87 7.12
C LEU A 173 -15.86 -18.81 6.24
N HIS A 174 -16.27 -19.22 5.04
CA HIS A 174 -17.03 -18.36 4.12
C HIS A 174 -18.54 -18.51 4.37
N PRO A 175 -19.32 -17.41 4.38
CA PRO A 175 -20.77 -17.48 4.61
C PRO A 175 -21.57 -18.18 3.50
N ASP A 176 -20.95 -18.50 2.35
CA ASP A 176 -21.61 -19.13 1.18
C ASP A 176 -21.29 -20.64 1.02
N CYS A 177 -20.85 -21.33 2.08
CA CYS A 177 -20.63 -22.79 2.07
C CYS A 177 -21.89 -23.60 2.39
#